data_AF-A0A349EQP3-F1
#
_entry.id   AF-A0A349EQP3-F1
#
_cell.length_a   1.000
_cell.length_b   1.000
_cell.length_c   1.000
_cell.angle_alpha   90.00
_cell.angle_beta   90.00
_cell.angle_gamma   90.00
#
_symmetry.space_group_name_H-M   'P 1'
#
loop_
_entity.id
_entity.type
_entity.pdbx_description
1 polymer ?
#
loop_
_entity_poly.entity_id
_entity_poly.type
_entity_poly.pdbx_seq_one_letter_code
_entity_poly.pdbx_strand_id
1 'polypeptide(L)'
;MSEPKEYIDVLDCAGKKTGQAMLRADVHHQGQWHGAFHCLIVHRRSGNFHAFFQLRSRQKLLAPGRFDVTVGGHYSTGEEAGTAGPRECREELGITTDFSDFMPVGRRVFVYCFDGGLREFEFQDVFLLER
;
A
#
# COMPACT_ATOMS: atom_id res chain seq x y z
N MET A 1 0.10 -11.60 -18.21
CA MET A 1 0.51 -12.51 -17.11
C MET A 1 -0.52 -12.32 -16.01
N SER A 2 -1.11 -13.40 -15.48
CA SER A 2 -2.03 -13.28 -14.34
C SER A 2 -1.25 -12.74 -13.15
N GLU A 3 -1.80 -11.77 -12.43
CA GLU A 3 -1.21 -11.35 -11.16
C GLU A 3 -1.05 -12.58 -10.25
N PRO A 4 0.06 -12.68 -9.49
CA PRO A 4 0.24 -13.76 -8.53
C PRO A 4 -0.95 -13.78 -7.56
N LYS A 5 -1.33 -14.99 -7.12
CA LYS A 5 -2.41 -15.17 -6.16
C LYS A 5 -1.95 -14.70 -4.78
N GLU A 6 -2.07 -13.40 -4.53
CA GLU A 6 -1.84 -12.80 -3.23
C GLU A 6 -3.10 -12.91 -2.37
N TYR A 7 -2.92 -13.35 -1.12
CA TYR A 7 -3.97 -13.37 -0.10
C TYR A 7 -3.70 -12.28 0.93
N ILE A 8 -4.74 -11.52 1.28
CA ILE A 8 -4.66 -10.44 2.27
C ILE A 8 -5.67 -10.69 3.39
N ASP A 9 -5.32 -10.23 4.59
CA ASP A 9 -6.19 -10.35 5.76
C ASP A 9 -7.43 -9.45 5.58
N VAL A 10 -8.61 -10.00 5.88
CA VAL A 10 -9.84 -9.22 5.97
C VAL A 10 -9.92 -8.57 7.35
N LEU A 11 -10.19 -7.27 7.36
CA LEU A 11 -10.38 -6.47 8.55
C LEU A 11 -11.87 -6.21 8.81
N ASP A 12 -12.21 -5.88 10.04
CA ASP A 12 -13.49 -5.26 10.37
C ASP A 12 -13.45 -3.74 10.13
N CYS A 13 -14.58 -3.06 10.32
CA CYS A 13 -14.66 -1.61 10.18
C CYS A 13 -13.89 -0.82 11.26
N ALA A 14 -13.32 -1.49 12.25
CA ALA A 14 -12.41 -0.90 13.23
C ALA A 14 -10.94 -1.17 12.90
N GLY A 15 -10.65 -1.85 11.78
CA GLY A 15 -9.30 -2.18 11.33
C GLY A 15 -8.68 -3.37 12.06
N LYS A 16 -9.49 -4.23 12.71
CA LYS A 16 -9.02 -5.44 13.38
C LYS A 16 -9.17 -6.65 12.47
N LYS A 17 -8.22 -7.57 12.53
CA LYS A 17 -8.27 -8.83 11.76
C LYS A 17 -9.48 -9.65 12.18
N THR A 18 -10.26 -10.12 11.20
CA THR A 18 -11.41 -11.01 11.43
C THR A 18 -11.00 -12.47 11.59
N GLY A 19 -9.74 -12.79 11.24
CA GLY A 19 -9.24 -14.17 11.11
C GLY A 19 -9.50 -14.79 9.73
N GLN A 20 -10.13 -14.06 8.81
CA GLN A 20 -10.31 -14.49 7.42
C GLN A 20 -9.23 -13.87 6.53
N ALA A 21 -8.78 -14.62 5.53
CA ALA A 21 -7.91 -14.14 4.46
C ALA A 21 -8.57 -14.46 3.11
N MET A 22 -8.44 -13.56 2.15
CA MET A 22 -9.08 -13.66 0.84
C MET A 22 -8.10 -13.29 -0.26
N LEU A 23 -8.34 -13.78 -1.47
CA LEU A 23 -7.59 -13.33 -2.64
C LEU A 23 -7.77 -11.83 -2.80
N ARG A 24 -6.68 -11.11 -3.07
CA ARG A 24 -6.69 -9.65 -3.26
C ARG A 24 -7.76 -9.20 -4.25
N ALA A 25 -7.89 -9.91 -5.38
CA ALA A 25 -8.94 -9.62 -6.36
C ALA A 25 -10.34 -9.69 -5.76
N ASP A 26 -10.63 -10.73 -4.97
CA ASP A 26 -11.94 -10.92 -4.34
C ASP A 26 -12.21 -9.86 -3.27
N VAL A 27 -11.18 -9.40 -2.55
CA VAL A 27 -11.29 -8.31 -1.59
C VAL A 27 -11.76 -7.01 -2.27
N HIS A 28 -11.11 -6.59 -3.35
CA HIS A 28 -11.55 -5.39 -4.08
C HIS A 28 -12.90 -5.61 -4.78
N HIS A 29 -13.15 -6.82 -5.30
CA HIS A 29 -14.43 -7.14 -5.93
C HIS A 29 -15.59 -7.15 -4.94
N GLN A 30 -15.38 -7.53 -3.68
CA GLN A 30 -16.43 -7.61 -2.66
C GLN A 30 -16.48 -6.38 -1.75
N GLY A 31 -15.44 -5.52 -1.78
CA GLY A 31 -15.34 -4.37 -0.87
C GLY A 31 -15.10 -4.81 0.57
N GLN A 32 -14.17 -5.74 0.77
CA GLN A 32 -13.74 -6.13 2.11
C GLN A 32 -12.72 -5.13 2.64
N TRP A 33 -12.79 -4.81 3.93
CA TRP A 33 -11.77 -3.98 4.56
C TRP A 33 -10.44 -4.72 4.60
N HIS A 34 -9.36 -4.03 4.29
CA HIS A 34 -8.01 -4.60 4.29
C HIS A 34 -6.97 -3.54 4.66
N GLY A 35 -5.76 -4.00 5.01
CA GLY A 35 -4.66 -3.13 5.42
C GLY A 35 -3.66 -2.92 4.29
N ALA A 36 -3.08 -1.72 4.23
CA ALA A 36 -2.09 -1.35 3.24
C ALA A 36 -0.95 -0.53 3.86
N PHE A 37 0.23 -0.69 3.28
CA PHE A 37 1.43 0.09 3.55
C PHE A 37 1.57 1.21 2.51
N HIS A 38 1.74 2.44 2.98
CA HIS A 38 2.01 3.60 2.13
C HIS A 38 3.28 4.32 2.60
N CYS A 39 4.19 4.59 1.68
CA CYS A 39 5.42 5.33 1.96
C CYS A 39 5.66 6.44 0.94
N LEU A 40 5.93 7.64 1.46
CA LEU A 40 6.53 8.73 0.68
C LEU A 40 8.03 8.77 0.98
N ILE A 41 8.85 8.62 -0.06
CA ILE A 41 10.28 8.88 0.02
C ILE A 41 10.48 10.39 -0.10
N VAL A 42 11.19 10.96 0.85
CA VAL A 42 11.57 12.36 0.87
C VAL A 42 13.07 12.51 0.80
N HIS A 43 13.51 13.50 0.03
CA HIS A 43 14.93 13.83 -0.12
C HIS A 43 15.18 15.28 0.25
N ARG A 44 16.22 15.50 1.06
CA ARG A 44 16.65 16.85 1.43
C ARG A 44 17.72 17.35 0.46
N ARG A 45 17.41 18.44 -0.25
CA ARG A 45 18.34 19.11 -1.15
C ARG A 45 18.32 20.61 -0.91
N SER A 46 19.49 21.20 -0.68
CA SER A 46 19.65 22.65 -0.49
C SER A 46 18.74 23.23 0.60
N GLY A 47 18.59 22.51 1.71
CA GLY A 47 17.74 22.92 2.84
C GLY A 47 16.24 22.62 2.69
N ASN A 48 15.78 22.20 1.50
CA ASN A 48 14.37 21.93 1.20
C ASN A 48 14.09 20.43 1.10
N PHE A 49 12.89 20.03 1.52
CA PHE A 49 12.39 18.66 1.30
C PHE A 49 11.68 18.55 -0.04
N HIS A 50 11.99 17.47 -0.76
CA HIS A 50 11.32 17.08 -1.99
C HIS A 50 10.71 15.70 -1.78
N ALA A 51 9.43 15.53 -2.11
CA ALA A 51 8.76 14.25 -2.05
C ALA A 51 8.69 13.62 -3.45
N PHE A 52 8.97 12.34 -3.54
CA PHE A 52 8.80 11.58 -4.78
C PHE A 52 7.39 11.03 -4.87
N PHE A 53 6.75 11.15 -6.03
CA PHE A 53 5.50 10.47 -6.35
C PHE A 53 5.75 9.46 -7.45
N GLN A 54 5.09 8.32 -7.39
CA GLN A 54 5.19 7.31 -8.42
C GLN A 54 4.10 7.53 -9.47
N LEU A 55 4.45 7.49 -10.75
CA LEU A 55 3.47 7.45 -11.83
C LEU A 55 3.11 5.99 -12.10
N ARG A 56 1.88 5.59 -11.79
CA ARG A 56 1.45 4.19 -11.89
C ARG A 56 1.47 3.70 -13.34
N SER A 57 1.90 2.46 -13.53
CA SER A 57 1.84 1.78 -14.83
C SER A 57 0.42 1.79 -15.38
N ARG A 58 0.29 1.99 -16.70
CA ARG A 58 -1.00 1.90 -17.41
C ARG A 58 -1.60 0.50 -17.40
N GLN A 59 -0.84 -0.51 -17.01
CA GLN A 59 -1.28 -1.91 -16.92
C GLN A 59 -1.92 -2.26 -15.57
N LYS A 60 -1.85 -1.37 -14.56
CA LYS A 60 -2.48 -1.61 -13.25
C LYS A 60 -4.00 -1.62 -13.40
N LEU A 61 -4.65 -2.55 -12.72
CA LEU A 61 -6.11 -2.65 -12.67
C LEU A 61 -6.75 -1.40 -12.02
N LEU A 62 -6.14 -0.92 -10.93
CA LEU A 62 -6.60 0.24 -10.18
C LEU A 62 -5.75 1.48 -10.49
N ALA A 63 -6.44 2.57 -10.80
CA ALA A 63 -5.89 3.90 -11.08
C ALA A 63 -4.72 3.93 -12.10
N PRO A 64 -4.85 3.34 -13.30
CA PRO A 64 -3.76 3.33 -14.30
C PRO A 64 -3.37 4.75 -14.73
N GLY A 65 -2.05 5.03 -14.76
CA GLY A 65 -1.52 6.33 -15.21
C GLY A 65 -1.77 7.51 -14.27
N ARG A 66 -2.16 7.25 -13.01
CA ARG A 66 -2.28 8.28 -11.96
C ARG A 66 -1.00 8.38 -11.14
N PHE A 67 -0.78 9.53 -10.51
CA PHE A 67 0.25 9.67 -9.48
C PHE A 67 -0.23 9.04 -8.17
N ASP A 68 0.70 8.40 -7.47
CA ASP A 68 0.50 7.72 -6.20
C ASP A 68 1.66 8.02 -5.24
N VAL A 69 1.57 7.53 -4.00
CA VAL A 69 2.71 7.50 -3.07
C VAL A 69 3.94 6.85 -3.71
N THR A 70 5.13 7.08 -3.17
CA THR A 70 6.36 6.55 -3.80
C THR A 70 6.38 5.03 -3.84
N VAL A 71 5.90 4.41 -2.76
CA VAL A 71 5.74 2.96 -2.62
C VAL A 71 4.40 2.72 -1.92
N GLY A 72 3.57 1.86 -2.49
CA GLY A 72 2.29 1.49 -1.91
C GLY A 72 1.93 0.04 -2.23
N GLY A 73 1.44 -0.70 -1.24
CA GLY A 73 1.04 -2.10 -1.41
C GLY A 73 0.28 -2.63 -0.21
N HIS A 74 -0.31 -3.81 -0.34
CA HIS A 74 -1.17 -4.37 0.71
C HIS A 74 -0.34 -5.15 1.73
N TYR A 75 -0.93 -5.36 2.90
CA TYR A 75 -0.44 -6.41 3.80
C TYR A 75 -0.89 -7.77 3.28
N SER A 76 0.09 -8.61 2.92
CA SER A 76 -0.17 -10.03 2.75
C SER A 76 -0.69 -10.65 4.05
N THR A 77 -1.28 -11.83 3.96
CA THR A 77 -1.85 -12.55 5.13
C THR A 77 -0.84 -12.68 6.26
N GLY A 78 -1.19 -12.22 7.45
CA GLY A 78 -0.33 -12.22 8.63
C GLY A 78 0.80 -11.18 8.61
N GLU A 79 0.91 -10.39 7.54
CA GLU A 79 1.92 -9.33 7.41
C GLU A 79 1.48 -8.07 8.17
N GLU A 80 2.48 -7.27 8.54
CA GLU A 80 2.36 -5.96 9.15
C GLU A 80 3.40 -5.03 8.51
N ALA A 81 3.35 -3.73 8.81
CA ALA A 81 4.26 -2.72 8.26
C ALA A 81 5.75 -3.10 8.33
N GLY A 82 6.16 -3.80 9.40
CA GLY A 82 7.53 -4.24 9.63
C GLY A 82 8.11 -5.12 8.52
N THR A 83 7.26 -5.91 7.87
CA THR A 83 7.66 -6.81 6.79
C THR A 83 7.29 -6.23 5.43
N ALA A 84 6.10 -5.63 5.32
CA ALA A 84 5.60 -5.10 4.06
C ALA A 84 6.44 -3.91 3.56
N GLY A 85 6.84 -2.99 4.43
CA GLY A 85 7.59 -1.80 4.01
C GLY A 85 8.88 -2.13 3.26
N PRO A 86 9.82 -2.89 3.88
CA PRO A 86 11.02 -3.37 3.19
C PRO A 86 10.74 -4.19 1.92
N ARG A 87 9.70 -5.04 1.94
CA ARG A 87 9.33 -5.88 0.79
C ARG A 87 8.86 -5.03 -0.39
N GLU A 88 7.89 -4.15 -0.18
CA GLU A 88 7.31 -3.28 -1.21
C GLU A 88 8.35 -2.34 -1.80
N CYS A 89 9.22 -1.74 -0.97
CA CYS A 89 10.33 -0.92 -1.46
C CYS A 89 11.26 -1.69 -2.41
N ARG A 90 11.54 -2.96 -2.09
CA ARG A 90 12.37 -3.83 -2.93
C ARG A 90 11.66 -4.24 -4.20
N GLU A 91 10.38 -4.59 -4.14
CA GLU A 91 9.58 -5.05 -5.27
C GLU A 91 9.33 -3.94 -6.29
N GLU A 92 8.99 -2.73 -5.83
CA GLU A 92 8.64 -1.63 -6.73
C GLU A 92 9.85 -0.81 -7.21
N LEU A 93 10.86 -0.62 -6.36
CA LEU A 93 11.98 0.29 -6.63
C LEU A 93 13.36 -0.41 -6.62
N GLY A 94 13.44 -1.68 -6.20
CA GLY A 94 14.72 -2.37 -6.03
C GLY A 94 15.55 -1.85 -4.85
N ILE A 95 14.95 -1.05 -3.95
CA ILE A 95 15.66 -0.44 -2.82
C ILE A 95 15.60 -1.38 -1.62
N THR A 96 16.74 -1.60 -0.98
CA THR A 96 16.83 -2.33 0.30
C THR A 96 16.81 -1.32 1.45
N THR A 97 15.93 -1.54 2.42
CA THR A 97 15.70 -0.66 3.57
C THR A 97 15.25 -1.50 4.76
N ASP A 98 15.58 -1.09 5.97
CA ASP A 98 15.10 -1.75 7.19
C ASP A 98 13.85 -1.04 7.71
N PHE A 99 13.01 -1.75 8.47
CA PHE A 99 11.80 -1.13 9.03
C PHE A 99 12.11 0.06 9.94
N SER A 100 13.26 0.05 10.62
CA SER A 100 13.72 1.15 11.47
C SER A 100 13.99 2.45 10.72
N ASP A 101 14.14 2.41 9.39
CA ASP A 101 14.36 3.60 8.57
C ASP A 101 13.06 4.37 8.31
N PHE A 102 11.90 3.74 8.51
CA PHE A 102 10.61 4.36 8.25
C PHE A 102 10.13 5.17 9.45
N MET A 103 9.84 6.43 9.21
CA MET A 103 9.21 7.31 10.18
C MET A 103 7.68 7.16 10.09
N PRO A 104 6.99 6.70 11.14
CA PRO A 104 5.54 6.60 11.13
C PRO A 104 4.90 7.99 11.11
N VAL A 105 3.94 8.19 10.21
CA VAL A 105 3.14 9.42 10.12
C VAL A 105 1.78 9.24 10.78
N GLY A 106 1.14 8.11 10.54
CA GLY A 106 -0.17 7.78 11.09
C GLY A 106 -0.93 6.80 10.20
N ARG A 107 -2.23 6.62 10.50
CA ARG A 107 -3.13 5.76 9.73
C ARG A 107 -4.23 6.57 9.09
N ARG A 108 -4.52 6.30 7.82
CA ARG A 108 -5.61 6.90 7.04
C ARG A 108 -6.63 5.82 6.67
N VAL A 109 -7.91 6.14 6.81
CA VAL A 109 -8.99 5.33 6.23
C VAL A 109 -9.28 5.85 4.83
N PHE A 110 -9.25 4.97 3.84
CA PHE A 110 -9.57 5.29 2.47
C PHE A 110 -10.75 4.44 2.00
N VAL A 111 -11.77 5.10 1.47
CA VAL A 111 -12.98 4.45 0.94
C VAL A 111 -13.23 5.02 -0.44
N TYR A 112 -13.10 4.18 -1.46
CA TYR A 112 -13.32 4.60 -2.83
C TYR A 112 -13.98 3.49 -3.66
N CYS A 113 -14.81 3.89 -4.62
CA CYS A 113 -15.41 3.00 -5.59
C CYS A 113 -14.90 3.40 -6.97
N PHE A 114 -14.15 2.51 -7.62
CA PHE A 114 -13.66 2.71 -8.97
C PHE A 114 -14.72 2.35 -10.01
N ASP A 115 -14.58 2.92 -11.21
CA ASP A 115 -15.34 2.50 -12.38
C ASP A 115 -15.15 0.99 -12.61
N GLY A 116 -16.22 0.29 -12.95
CA GLY A 116 -16.22 -1.17 -13.06
C GLY A 116 -16.54 -1.91 -11.75
N GLY A 117 -16.86 -1.20 -10.67
CA GLY A 117 -17.42 -1.78 -9.44
C GLY A 117 -16.39 -2.30 -8.45
N LEU A 118 -15.10 -2.06 -8.68
CA LEU A 118 -14.03 -2.35 -7.72
C LEU A 118 -14.08 -1.36 -6.55
N ARG A 119 -13.84 -1.86 -5.35
CA ARG A 119 -13.96 -1.13 -4.10
C ARG A 119 -12.64 -1.15 -3.33
N GLU A 120 -12.23 0.02 -2.88
CA GLU A 120 -10.99 0.25 -2.13
C GLU A 120 -11.33 0.70 -0.72
N PHE A 121 -11.48 -0.25 0.19
CA PHE A 121 -11.81 0.00 1.59
C PHE A 121 -10.58 -0.36 2.44
N GLU A 122 -9.74 0.63 2.69
CA GLU A 122 -8.40 0.41 3.22
C GLU A 122 -8.15 1.15 4.53
N PHE A 123 -7.39 0.49 5.39
CA PHE A 123 -6.61 1.12 6.45
C PHE A 123 -5.16 1.24 5.96
N GLN A 124 -4.78 2.45 5.55
CA GLN A 124 -3.46 2.77 5.03
C GLN A 124 -2.57 3.25 6.18
N ASP A 125 -1.56 2.48 6.56
CA ASP A 125 -0.50 2.96 7.43
C ASP A 125 0.51 3.75 6.61
N VAL A 126 0.74 4.99 7.02
CA VAL A 126 1.51 5.98 6.27
C VAL A 126 2.85 6.21 6.95
N PHE A 127 3.90 6.11 6.14
CA PHE A 127 5.28 6.29 6.54
C PHE A 127 5.98 7.32 5.65
N LEU A 128 7.04 7.90 6.20
CA LEU A 128 8.05 8.65 5.45
C LEU A 128 9.37 7.87 5.49
N LEU A 129 10.10 7.90 4.39
CA LEU A 129 11.45 7.37 4.29
C LEU A 129 12.37 8.47 3.77
N GLU A 130 13.34 8.92 4.58
CA GLU A 130 14.32 9.92 4.13
C GLU A 130 15.49 9.23 3.41
N ARG A 131 15.75 9.61 2.15
CA ARG A 131 16.85 9.08 1.32
C ARG A 131 17.53 10.18 0.52
#